data_AF-A0A259FUY1-F1
#
_entry.id   AF-A0A259FUY1-F1
#
_cell.length_a   1.000
_cell.length_b   1.000
_cell.length_c   1.000
_cell.angle_alpha   90.00
_cell.angle_beta   90.00
_cell.angle_gamma   90.00
#
_symmetry.space_group_name_H-M   'P 1'
#
loop_
_entity.id
_entity.type
_entity.pdbx_description
1 polymer ?
#
loop_
_entity_poly.entity_id
_entity_poly.type
_entity_poly.pdbx_seq_one_letter_code
_entity_poly.pdbx_strand_id
1 'polypeptide(L)'
;QMFNSAAKIRYMSGGQIEAPCVFRSAGGAAHQLGAQHSARMEKVFMGVAGLRVVTPSNPKQAYGLLKSAIRSNDPVFINEHELMYNMKGEVPDSEYFHPLEGSDIARSGTDVTLFGYNISVHWCLKAAEILDKQYGISAEVVDLYSLAPLDRAGIKQSVSKTHRVVIAEEDEAPVGVGSEIIAIINEECFFELDAAPVRVHSALVPQPYNHTLEKAAIPDHEDVVKAVLKLFGKA
;
A
#
# COMPACT_ATOMS: atom_id res chain seq x y z
N GLN A 1 -7.21 2.75 23.46
CA GLN A 1 -8.54 2.89 22.85
C GLN A 1 -8.68 2.01 21.61
N MET A 2 -7.96 2.28 20.52
CA MET A 2 -8.12 1.49 19.29
C MET A 2 -7.72 0.01 19.44
N PHE A 3 -6.50 -0.29 19.92
CA PHE A 3 -5.96 -1.66 19.86
C PHE A 3 -6.54 -2.63 20.87
N ASN A 4 -6.66 -2.19 22.13
CA ASN A 4 -7.11 -3.08 23.20
C ASN A 4 -8.62 -3.03 23.43
N SER A 5 -9.26 -1.89 23.17
CA SER A 5 -10.69 -1.73 23.42
C SER A 5 -11.48 -2.02 22.15
N ALA A 6 -11.30 -1.25 21.08
CA ALA A 6 -12.12 -1.40 19.87
C ALA A 6 -11.84 -2.72 19.13
N ALA A 7 -10.57 -3.00 18.79
CA ALA A 7 -10.21 -4.15 17.95
C ALA A 7 -10.52 -5.51 18.60
N LYS A 8 -10.54 -5.60 19.94
CA LYS A 8 -10.66 -6.87 20.65
C LYS A 8 -12.03 -7.12 21.27
N ILE A 9 -12.88 -6.11 21.43
CA ILE A 9 -14.11 -6.25 22.22
C ILE A 9 -15.07 -7.28 21.64
N ARG A 10 -15.19 -7.36 20.33
CA ARG A 10 -16.05 -8.36 19.67
C ARG A 10 -15.60 -9.78 19.97
N TYR A 11 -14.29 -10.03 19.92
CA TYR A 11 -13.73 -11.33 20.31
C TYR A 11 -13.89 -11.61 21.80
N MET A 12 -13.51 -10.68 22.67
CA MET A 12 -13.54 -10.85 24.13
C MET A 12 -14.97 -11.04 24.68
N SER A 13 -15.96 -10.43 24.04
CA SER A 13 -17.37 -10.56 24.41
C SER A 13 -18.06 -11.79 23.80
N GLY A 14 -17.35 -12.63 23.06
CA GLY A 14 -17.95 -13.76 22.33
C GLY A 14 -18.99 -13.32 21.29
N GLY A 15 -18.77 -12.15 20.66
CA GLY A 15 -19.65 -11.58 19.64
C GLY A 15 -20.81 -10.74 20.17
N GLN A 16 -20.95 -10.57 21.49
CA GLN A 16 -22.08 -9.83 22.08
C GLN A 16 -21.97 -8.30 21.92
N ILE A 17 -20.75 -7.78 21.78
CA ILE A 17 -20.47 -6.35 21.66
C ILE A 17 -19.74 -6.08 20.35
N GLU A 18 -20.28 -5.19 19.53
CA GLU A 18 -19.65 -4.69 18.31
C GLU A 18 -18.79 -3.44 18.58
N ALA A 19 -17.95 -3.07 17.62
CA ALA A 19 -17.16 -1.83 17.68
C ALA A 19 -17.24 -1.07 16.34
N PRO A 20 -18.42 -0.52 15.99
CA PRO A 20 -18.64 0.23 14.75
C PRO A 20 -18.00 1.63 14.84
N CYS A 21 -16.68 1.71 14.69
CA CYS A 21 -15.96 2.98 14.68
C CYS A 21 -14.95 3.06 13.54
N VAL A 22 -14.87 4.26 12.95
CA VAL A 22 -13.93 4.57 11.87
C VAL A 22 -12.91 5.57 12.41
N PHE A 23 -11.65 5.19 12.36
CA PHE A 23 -10.52 6.04 12.67
C PHE A 23 -9.89 6.46 11.36
N ARG A 24 -9.73 7.77 11.15
CA ARG A 24 -9.11 8.32 9.95
C ARG A 24 -7.89 9.11 10.37
N SER A 25 -6.79 8.93 9.65
CA SER A 25 -5.59 9.74 9.82
C SER A 25 -5.03 10.10 8.46
N ALA A 26 -4.56 11.33 8.32
CA ALA A 26 -3.55 11.63 7.32
C ALA A 26 -2.21 11.10 7.83
N GLY A 27 -1.45 10.46 6.95
CA GLY A 27 -0.04 10.11 7.19
C GLY A 27 0.82 10.50 6.00
N GLY A 28 2.10 10.12 6.08
CA GLY A 28 3.08 10.36 5.02
C GLY A 28 3.80 11.67 5.11
N ALA A 29 4.84 11.78 4.30
CA ALA A 29 5.52 13.02 4.11
C ALA A 29 4.65 13.96 3.27
N ALA A 30 4.81 15.26 3.48
CA ALA A 30 4.14 16.27 2.69
C ALA A 30 5.11 17.42 2.42
N HIS A 31 4.77 18.64 2.82
CA HIS A 31 5.59 19.82 2.58
C HIS A 31 6.47 20.14 3.79
N GLN A 32 7.55 19.38 3.99
CA GLN A 32 8.55 19.65 5.04
C GLN A 32 7.96 19.69 6.46
N LEU A 33 7.13 18.71 6.82
CA LEU A 33 6.48 18.65 8.13
C LEU A 33 7.42 18.22 9.26
N GLY A 34 8.60 17.69 8.90
CA GLY A 34 9.61 17.19 9.82
C GLY A 34 9.24 15.86 10.49
N ALA A 35 10.11 15.42 11.40
CA ALA A 35 10.15 14.04 11.87
C ALA A 35 8.87 13.55 12.59
N GLN A 36 8.17 14.42 13.33
CA GLN A 36 7.01 14.00 14.15
C GLN A 36 5.68 13.97 13.39
N HIS A 37 5.64 14.51 12.17
CA HIS A 37 4.42 14.69 11.39
C HIS A 37 4.45 13.95 10.04
N SER A 38 5.50 13.16 9.79
CA SER A 38 5.71 12.49 8.49
C SER A 38 5.76 10.97 8.60
N ALA A 39 5.56 10.42 9.80
CA ALA A 39 5.72 8.99 10.05
C ALA A 39 4.64 8.16 9.32
N ARG A 40 5.06 7.02 8.75
CA ARG A 40 4.17 5.94 8.32
C ARG A 40 3.98 4.95 9.47
N MET A 41 2.73 4.62 9.75
CA MET A 41 2.35 3.81 10.92
C MET A 41 1.51 2.59 10.55
N GLU A 42 1.36 2.31 9.25
CA GLU A 42 0.64 1.14 8.72
C GLU A 42 1.15 -0.15 9.35
N LYS A 43 2.48 -0.30 9.46
CA LYS A 43 3.14 -1.43 10.14
C LYS A 43 2.64 -1.67 11.57
N VAL A 44 2.33 -0.61 12.32
CA VAL A 44 1.81 -0.72 13.68
C VAL A 44 0.36 -1.19 13.66
N PHE A 45 -0.44 -0.62 12.75
CA PHE A 45 -1.88 -0.88 12.68
C PHE A 45 -2.20 -2.25 12.09
N MET A 46 -1.47 -2.70 11.06
CA MET A 46 -1.62 -4.02 10.45
C MET A 46 -1.39 -5.16 11.44
N GLY A 47 -0.48 -4.97 12.40
CA GLY A 47 -0.18 -5.99 13.42
C GLY A 47 -1.26 -6.19 14.48
N VAL A 48 -2.37 -5.43 14.43
CA VAL A 48 -3.42 -5.47 15.46
C VAL A 48 -4.57 -6.37 15.01
N ALA A 49 -4.64 -7.57 15.59
CA ALA A 49 -5.76 -8.49 15.35
C ALA A 49 -7.12 -7.87 15.71
N GLY A 50 -8.09 -8.01 14.81
CA GLY A 50 -9.44 -7.46 14.93
C GLY A 50 -9.58 -6.00 14.48
N LEU A 51 -8.51 -5.38 13.96
CA LEU A 51 -8.56 -4.08 13.30
C LEU A 51 -8.50 -4.28 11.78
N ARG A 52 -9.45 -3.70 11.03
CA ARG A 52 -9.30 -3.57 9.57
C ARG A 52 -8.46 -2.35 9.25
N VAL A 53 -7.52 -2.48 8.33
CA VAL A 53 -6.66 -1.36 7.90
C VAL A 53 -6.77 -1.21 6.39
N VAL A 54 -7.23 -0.04 5.94
CA VAL A 54 -7.38 0.29 4.52
C VAL A 54 -6.69 1.61 4.19
N THR A 55 -6.26 1.77 2.95
CA THR A 55 -5.54 2.95 2.50
C THR A 55 -5.92 3.30 1.04
N PRO A 56 -6.73 4.35 0.81
CA PRO A 56 -7.15 4.71 -0.53
C PRO A 56 -5.97 5.23 -1.35
N SER A 57 -5.89 4.87 -2.63
CA SER A 57 -4.91 5.44 -3.58
C SER A 57 -5.49 6.54 -4.46
N ASN A 58 -6.82 6.66 -4.55
CA ASN A 58 -7.50 7.58 -5.47
C ASN A 58 -8.87 8.06 -4.92
N PRO A 59 -9.47 9.12 -5.50
CA PRO A 59 -10.74 9.67 -5.01
C PRO A 59 -11.92 8.68 -4.98
N LYS A 60 -12.04 7.79 -5.97
CA LYS A 60 -13.10 6.77 -6.02
C LYS A 60 -12.99 5.78 -4.87
N GLN A 61 -11.77 5.30 -4.60
CA GLN A 61 -11.50 4.44 -3.44
C GLN A 61 -11.74 5.19 -2.12
N ALA A 62 -11.26 6.43 -1.98
CA ALA A 62 -11.49 7.22 -0.76
C ALA A 62 -12.99 7.37 -0.45
N TYR A 63 -13.79 7.68 -1.48
CA TYR A 63 -15.25 7.74 -1.36
C TYR A 63 -15.86 6.40 -0.95
N GLY A 64 -15.54 5.32 -1.67
CA GLY A 64 -16.14 4.01 -1.44
C GLY A 64 -15.70 3.35 -0.13
N LEU A 65 -14.41 3.42 0.21
CA LEU A 65 -13.85 2.83 1.44
C LEU A 65 -14.40 3.52 2.68
N LEU A 66 -14.51 4.85 2.68
CA LEU A 66 -15.10 5.58 3.80
C LEU A 66 -16.55 5.16 4.04
N LYS A 67 -17.33 5.02 2.96
CA LYS A 67 -18.73 4.57 3.06
C LYS A 67 -18.83 3.15 3.59
N SER A 68 -18.03 2.22 3.08
CA SER A 68 -18.00 0.84 3.57
C SER A 68 -17.54 0.77 5.03
N ALA A 69 -16.52 1.54 5.41
CA ALA A 69 -16.01 1.60 6.78
C ALA A 69 -17.07 2.09 7.76
N ILE A 70 -17.82 3.14 7.42
CA ILE A 70 -18.90 3.66 8.28
C ILE A 70 -20.04 2.65 8.46
N ARG A 71 -20.19 1.68 7.54
CA ARG A 71 -21.21 0.61 7.64
C ARG A 71 -20.66 -0.70 8.19
N SER A 72 -19.37 -0.75 8.52
CA SER A 72 -18.75 -1.87 9.21
C SER A 72 -19.12 -1.87 10.70
N ASN A 73 -19.40 -3.06 11.23
CA ASN A 73 -19.60 -3.26 12.67
C ASN A 73 -18.28 -3.59 13.42
N ASP A 74 -17.16 -3.65 12.70
CA ASP A 74 -15.81 -3.78 13.24
C ASP A 74 -15.05 -2.46 13.09
N PRO A 75 -14.01 -2.22 13.91
CA PRO A 75 -13.23 -1.01 13.82
C PRO A 75 -12.40 -0.99 12.53
N VAL A 76 -12.43 0.14 11.85
CA VAL A 76 -11.68 0.35 10.60
C VAL A 76 -10.76 1.55 10.76
N PHE A 77 -9.47 1.36 10.49
CA PHE A 77 -8.49 2.43 10.35
C PHE A 77 -8.29 2.74 8.87
N ILE A 78 -8.59 3.96 8.46
CA ILE A 78 -8.35 4.48 7.11
C ILE A 78 -7.10 5.35 7.18
N ASN A 79 -6.03 4.87 6.57
CA ASN A 79 -4.79 5.62 6.43
C ASN A 79 -4.81 6.42 5.13
N GLU A 80 -5.06 7.71 5.22
CA GLU A 80 -5.06 8.67 4.12
C GLU A 80 -3.66 9.27 3.95
N HIS A 81 -3.48 10.08 2.92
CA HIS A 81 -2.20 10.73 2.66
C HIS A 81 -2.41 12.18 2.25
N GLU A 82 -1.67 13.08 2.90
CA GLU A 82 -1.90 14.52 2.78
C GLU A 82 -1.71 15.04 1.34
N LEU A 83 -0.62 14.62 0.67
CA LEU A 83 -0.36 14.97 -0.73
C LEU A 83 -1.47 14.55 -1.71
N MET A 84 -2.30 13.56 -1.35
CA MET A 84 -3.36 13.07 -2.23
C MET A 84 -4.70 13.81 -2.05
N TYR A 85 -4.86 14.69 -1.06
CA TYR A 85 -6.14 15.35 -0.82
C TYR A 85 -6.62 16.26 -1.95
N ASN A 86 -5.68 16.88 -2.68
CA ASN A 86 -6.01 17.72 -3.84
C ASN A 86 -6.05 16.93 -5.16
N MET A 87 -5.87 15.61 -5.12
CA MET A 87 -5.95 14.76 -6.30
C MET A 87 -7.37 14.75 -6.85
N LYS A 88 -7.49 15.00 -8.15
CA LYS A 88 -8.76 14.90 -8.87
C LYS A 88 -8.85 13.54 -9.56
N GLY A 89 -10.05 12.98 -9.56
CA GLY A 89 -10.36 11.71 -10.20
C GLY A 89 -11.87 11.56 -10.32
N GLU A 90 -12.30 10.67 -11.21
CA GLU A 90 -13.72 10.39 -11.38
C GLU A 90 -14.28 9.69 -10.14
N VAL A 91 -15.43 10.17 -9.65
CA VAL A 91 -16.18 9.56 -8.56
C VAL A 91 -17.61 9.36 -9.06
N PRO A 92 -18.22 8.18 -8.85
CA PRO A 92 -19.60 7.94 -9.27
C PRO A 92 -20.59 8.92 -8.63
N ASP A 93 -21.55 9.42 -9.41
CA ASP A 93 -22.67 10.22 -8.90
C ASP A 93 -23.61 9.37 -8.02
N SER A 94 -23.76 8.10 -8.38
CA SER A 94 -24.53 7.12 -7.60
C SER A 94 -23.77 6.69 -6.35
N GLU A 95 -24.50 6.21 -5.35
CA GLU A 95 -23.87 5.60 -4.18
C GLU A 95 -22.96 4.42 -4.59
N TYR A 96 -21.72 4.48 -4.10
CA TYR A 96 -20.67 3.51 -4.38
C TYR A 96 -20.02 3.08 -3.07
N PHE A 97 -19.71 1.78 -2.99
CA PHE A 97 -19.04 1.15 -1.88
C PHE A 97 -17.81 0.42 -2.42
N HIS A 98 -16.70 0.53 -1.69
CA HIS A 98 -15.50 -0.23 -1.99
C HIS A 98 -15.40 -1.39 -0.99
N PRO A 99 -15.10 -2.64 -1.39
CA PRO A 99 -14.77 -3.69 -0.45
C PRO A 99 -13.65 -3.23 0.51
N LEU A 100 -13.71 -3.65 1.77
CA LEU A 100 -12.65 -3.35 2.76
C LEU A 100 -11.50 -4.37 2.67
N GLU A 101 -11.73 -5.48 1.98
CA GLU A 101 -10.79 -6.58 1.74
C GLU A 101 -10.50 -6.70 0.24
N GLY A 102 -9.26 -7.02 -0.11
CA GLY A 102 -8.85 -7.24 -1.50
C GLY A 102 -7.78 -6.26 -1.98
N SER A 103 -7.51 -6.32 -3.28
CA SER A 103 -6.60 -5.44 -4.00
C SER A 103 -7.16 -5.13 -5.40
N ASP A 104 -6.69 -4.06 -6.02
CA ASP A 104 -7.10 -3.68 -7.38
C ASP A 104 -5.94 -3.79 -8.36
N ILE A 105 -6.20 -4.27 -9.57
CA ILE A 105 -5.24 -4.16 -10.68
C ILE A 105 -5.39 -2.77 -11.30
N ALA A 106 -4.50 -1.85 -10.95
CA ALA A 106 -4.49 -0.47 -11.46
C ALA A 106 -3.97 -0.39 -12.91
N ARG A 107 -3.09 -1.32 -13.31
CA ARG A 107 -2.60 -1.48 -14.68
C ARG A 107 -2.26 -2.94 -14.92
N SER A 108 -2.76 -3.55 -16.00
CA SER A 108 -2.34 -4.89 -16.39
C SER A 108 -0.94 -4.88 -17.03
N GLY A 109 -0.16 -5.91 -16.77
CA GLY A 109 1.13 -6.18 -17.42
C GLY A 109 1.47 -7.67 -17.39
N THR A 110 2.65 -8.05 -17.86
CA THR A 110 3.05 -9.46 -18.03
C THR A 110 4.45 -9.80 -17.54
N ASP A 111 5.33 -8.81 -17.39
CA ASP A 111 6.77 -9.07 -17.25
C ASP A 111 7.27 -8.89 -15.82
N VAL A 112 6.60 -8.03 -15.04
CA VAL A 112 6.89 -7.76 -13.64
C VAL A 112 5.63 -7.24 -12.94
N THR A 113 5.40 -7.64 -11.69
CA THR A 113 4.36 -7.07 -10.82
C THR A 113 4.97 -6.02 -9.90
N LEU A 114 4.36 -4.83 -9.89
CA LEU A 114 4.64 -3.73 -9.00
C LEU A 114 3.52 -3.66 -7.96
N PHE A 115 3.81 -4.03 -6.72
CA PHE A 115 2.90 -3.82 -5.60
C PHE A 115 3.12 -2.43 -5.03
N GLY A 116 2.05 -1.64 -4.95
CA GLY A 116 2.04 -0.37 -4.24
C GLY A 116 0.77 -0.26 -3.41
N TYR A 117 0.76 0.69 -2.49
CA TYR A 117 -0.42 1.11 -1.75
C TYR A 117 -0.33 2.62 -1.49
N ASN A 118 -1.47 3.28 -1.35
CA ASN A 118 -1.51 4.72 -1.11
C ASN A 118 -0.71 5.47 -2.20
N ILE A 119 0.14 6.45 -1.85
CA ILE A 119 0.89 7.27 -2.81
C ILE A 119 1.83 6.46 -3.71
N SER A 120 2.37 5.34 -3.20
CA SER A 120 3.33 4.52 -3.95
C SER A 120 2.72 3.86 -5.18
N VAL A 121 1.39 3.70 -5.23
CA VAL A 121 0.67 3.26 -6.45
C VAL A 121 0.96 4.19 -7.62
N HIS A 122 1.03 5.50 -7.37
CA HIS A 122 1.31 6.49 -8.41
C HIS A 122 2.77 6.45 -8.87
N TRP A 123 3.70 6.10 -7.97
CA TRP A 123 5.10 5.85 -8.34
C TRP A 123 5.18 4.62 -9.26
N CYS A 124 4.47 3.54 -8.93
CA CYS A 124 4.41 2.32 -9.74
C CYS A 124 3.76 2.57 -11.11
N LEU A 125 2.65 3.30 -11.19
CA LEU A 125 2.01 3.67 -12.45
C LEU A 125 2.95 4.47 -13.35
N LYS A 126 3.65 5.46 -12.79
CA LYS A 126 4.61 6.27 -13.54
C LYS A 126 5.82 5.44 -14.00
N ALA A 127 6.34 4.58 -13.13
CA ALA A 127 7.42 3.66 -13.48
C ALA A 127 7.00 2.70 -14.60
N ALA A 128 5.78 2.16 -14.55
CA ALA A 128 5.24 1.28 -15.59
C ALA A 128 5.17 1.96 -16.96
N GLU A 129 4.78 3.25 -17.03
CA GLU A 129 4.83 4.01 -18.29
C GLU A 129 6.25 4.14 -18.85
N ILE A 130 7.23 4.40 -17.99
CA ILE A 130 8.64 4.57 -18.38
C ILE A 130 9.21 3.24 -18.86
N LEU A 131 8.98 2.16 -18.10
CA LEU A 131 9.42 0.80 -18.39
C LEU A 131 8.91 0.31 -19.75
N ASP A 132 7.63 0.55 -20.04
CA ASP A 132 7.01 0.21 -21.31
C ASP A 132 7.65 0.98 -22.47
N LYS A 133 7.70 2.32 -22.36
CA LYS A 133 8.17 3.20 -23.45
C LYS A 133 9.66 3.09 -23.75
N GLN A 134 10.50 2.94 -22.72
CA GLN A 134 11.96 3.01 -22.87
C GLN A 134 12.62 1.64 -22.93
N TYR A 135 12.02 0.61 -22.32
CA TYR A 135 12.65 -0.70 -22.16
C TYR A 135 11.82 -1.85 -22.70
N GLY A 136 10.58 -1.60 -23.15
CA GLY A 136 9.65 -2.62 -23.61
C GLY A 136 9.26 -3.61 -22.50
N ILE A 137 9.21 -3.15 -21.24
CA ILE A 137 8.86 -3.99 -20.08
C ILE A 137 7.42 -3.68 -19.66
N SER A 138 6.55 -4.67 -19.79
CA SER A 138 5.13 -4.61 -19.45
C SER A 138 4.89 -4.88 -17.96
N ALA A 139 4.84 -3.80 -17.16
CA ALA A 139 4.64 -3.90 -15.72
C ALA A 139 3.15 -3.94 -15.31
N GLU A 140 2.75 -4.95 -14.55
CA GLU A 140 1.47 -4.96 -13.84
C GLU A 140 1.58 -4.12 -12.57
N VAL A 141 0.59 -3.28 -12.29
CA VAL A 141 0.52 -2.47 -11.06
C VAL A 141 -0.68 -2.94 -10.24
N VAL A 142 -0.41 -3.38 -9.03
CA VAL A 142 -1.41 -3.83 -8.05
C VAL A 142 -1.46 -2.83 -6.90
N ASP A 143 -2.66 -2.33 -6.65
CA ASP A 143 -2.98 -1.44 -5.54
C ASP A 143 -3.51 -2.25 -4.35
N LEU A 144 -2.67 -2.37 -3.32
CA LEU A 144 -2.96 -3.05 -2.07
C LEU A 144 -3.70 -2.11 -1.10
N TYR A 145 -4.90 -1.66 -1.49
CA TYR A 145 -5.70 -0.75 -0.67
C TYR A 145 -6.16 -1.38 0.66
N SER A 146 -6.24 -2.72 0.76
CA SER A 146 -6.48 -3.44 2.01
C SER A 146 -5.18 -3.98 2.56
N LEU A 147 -4.78 -3.46 3.71
CA LEU A 147 -3.52 -3.80 4.38
C LEU A 147 -3.73 -4.82 5.51
N ALA A 148 -4.88 -4.81 6.17
CA ALA A 148 -5.27 -5.83 7.13
C ALA A 148 -6.75 -6.19 6.93
N PRO A 149 -7.06 -7.39 6.38
CA PRO A 149 -6.12 -8.41 5.88
C PRO A 149 -5.51 -8.07 4.50
N LEU A 150 -4.25 -8.45 4.26
CA LEU A 150 -3.67 -8.42 2.91
C LEU A 150 -4.34 -9.46 1.99
N ASP A 151 -4.51 -9.09 0.73
CA ASP A 151 -5.05 -9.95 -0.32
C ASP A 151 -4.02 -10.99 -0.81
N ARG A 152 -3.82 -12.06 -0.03
CA ARG A 152 -2.86 -13.13 -0.36
C ARG A 152 -3.17 -13.77 -1.72
N ALA A 153 -4.44 -13.96 -2.03
CA ALA A 153 -4.87 -14.60 -3.28
C ALA A 153 -4.56 -13.71 -4.49
N GLY A 154 -4.86 -12.41 -4.42
CA GLY A 154 -4.53 -11.45 -5.48
C GLY A 154 -3.02 -11.25 -5.67
N ILE A 155 -2.26 -11.22 -4.55
CA ILE A 155 -0.79 -11.21 -4.59
C ILE A 155 -0.29 -12.43 -5.36
N LYS A 156 -0.70 -13.64 -4.94
CA LYS A 156 -0.30 -14.88 -5.60
C LYS A 156 -0.64 -14.86 -7.08
N GLN A 157 -1.87 -14.52 -7.44
CA GLN A 157 -2.30 -14.49 -8.84
C GLN A 157 -1.41 -13.60 -9.72
N SER A 158 -1.04 -12.42 -9.22
CA SER A 158 -0.20 -11.48 -9.96
C SER A 158 1.24 -11.98 -10.07
N VAL A 159 1.80 -12.54 -8.99
CA VAL A 159 3.15 -13.12 -9.00
C VAL A 159 3.23 -14.34 -9.93
N SER A 160 2.25 -15.23 -9.90
CA SER A 160 2.17 -16.39 -10.80
C SER A 160 2.12 -16.01 -12.27
N LYS A 161 1.68 -14.78 -12.58
CA LYS A 161 1.59 -14.28 -13.95
C LYS A 161 2.91 -13.69 -14.45
N THR A 162 3.64 -12.98 -13.59
CA THR A 162 4.78 -12.15 -14.01
C THR A 162 6.14 -12.66 -13.55
N HIS A 163 6.17 -13.53 -12.54
CA HIS A 163 7.38 -14.19 -12.00
C HIS A 163 8.46 -13.25 -11.43
N ARG A 164 8.27 -11.92 -11.48
CA ARG A 164 9.19 -10.90 -10.96
C ARG A 164 8.41 -9.86 -10.19
N VAL A 165 8.96 -9.41 -9.07
CA VAL A 165 8.22 -8.55 -8.14
C VAL A 165 9.07 -7.38 -7.65
N VAL A 166 8.48 -6.19 -7.71
CA VAL A 166 8.93 -5.02 -6.94
C VAL A 166 7.79 -4.57 -6.03
N ILE A 167 8.13 -4.25 -4.78
CA ILE A 167 7.19 -3.68 -3.82
C ILE A 167 7.65 -2.26 -3.51
N ALA A 168 6.79 -1.27 -3.75
CA ALA A 168 7.04 0.12 -3.42
C ALA A 168 6.25 0.51 -2.18
N GLU A 169 6.92 1.12 -1.22
CA GLU A 169 6.33 1.63 0.02
C GLU A 169 6.97 2.99 0.37
N GLU A 170 6.18 3.91 0.91
CA GLU A 170 6.71 5.15 1.50
C GLU A 170 7.28 4.89 2.92
N ASP A 171 6.93 3.77 3.54
CA ASP A 171 7.43 3.40 4.86
C ASP A 171 8.91 2.96 4.80
N GLU A 172 9.59 2.95 5.95
CA GLU A 172 10.94 2.43 6.05
C GLU A 172 10.98 0.89 5.96
N ALA A 173 12.10 0.34 5.50
CA ALA A 173 12.25 -1.09 5.25
C ALA A 173 11.92 -2.02 6.43
N PRO A 174 12.42 -1.79 7.67
CA PRO A 174 12.23 -2.73 8.76
C PRO A 174 10.76 -2.82 9.16
N VAL A 175 10.24 -4.05 9.19
CA VAL A 175 8.84 -4.37 9.53
C VAL A 175 7.78 -3.57 8.76
N GLY A 176 8.16 -2.97 7.62
CA GLY A 176 7.24 -2.31 6.70
C GLY A 176 6.29 -3.32 6.03
N VAL A 177 5.25 -2.81 5.37
CA VAL A 177 4.24 -3.61 4.66
C VAL A 177 4.90 -4.55 3.65
N GLY A 178 5.95 -4.07 2.97
CA GLY A 178 6.69 -4.88 2.02
C GLY A 178 7.34 -6.12 2.63
N SER A 179 7.65 -6.13 3.93
CA SER A 179 8.19 -7.32 4.60
C SER A 179 7.17 -8.45 4.66
N GLU A 180 5.90 -8.12 4.95
CA GLU A 180 4.82 -9.11 4.99
C GLU A 180 4.47 -9.62 3.59
N ILE A 181 4.47 -8.75 2.58
CA ILE A 181 4.27 -9.15 1.18
C ILE A 181 5.38 -10.14 0.74
N ILE A 182 6.64 -9.87 1.09
CA ILE A 182 7.75 -10.80 0.83
C ILE A 182 7.51 -12.15 1.50
N ALA A 183 7.02 -12.17 2.75
CA ALA A 183 6.71 -13.41 3.45
C ALA A 183 5.62 -14.21 2.72
N ILE A 184 4.51 -13.56 2.35
CA ILE A 184 3.42 -14.18 1.57
C ILE A 184 3.96 -14.77 0.27
N ILE A 185 4.77 -14.02 -0.48
CA ILE A 185 5.35 -14.48 -1.75
C ILE A 185 6.26 -15.69 -1.55
N ASN A 186 7.10 -15.70 -0.50
CA ASN A 186 7.97 -16.84 -0.21
C ASN A 186 7.19 -18.08 0.26
N GLU A 187 6.11 -17.88 1.02
CA GLU A 187 5.28 -18.99 1.47
C GLU A 187 4.45 -19.60 0.33
N GLU A 188 3.96 -18.78 -0.59
CA GLU A 188 2.96 -19.22 -1.58
C GLU A 188 3.48 -19.35 -3.01
N CYS A 189 4.54 -18.63 -3.37
CA CYS A 189 4.97 -18.43 -4.76
C CYS A 189 6.47 -18.63 -4.98
N PHE A 190 7.24 -19.12 -4.00
CA PHE A 190 8.71 -19.15 -4.08
C PHE A 190 9.25 -19.82 -5.34
N PHE A 191 8.67 -20.95 -5.74
CA PHE A 191 9.11 -21.70 -6.92
C PHE A 191 8.65 -21.09 -8.25
N GLU A 192 7.84 -20.05 -8.22
CA GLU A 192 7.35 -19.33 -9.40
C GLU A 192 8.19 -18.08 -9.68
N LEU A 193 9.13 -17.72 -8.80
CA LEU A 193 9.95 -16.52 -8.94
C LEU A 193 11.15 -16.75 -9.86
N ASP A 194 11.31 -15.88 -10.86
CA ASP A 194 12.49 -15.81 -11.72
C ASP A 194 13.65 -15.01 -11.08
N ALA A 195 13.34 -14.19 -10.07
CA ALA A 195 14.31 -13.38 -9.35
C ALA A 195 13.82 -13.08 -7.93
N ALA A 196 14.76 -12.84 -7.01
CA ALA A 196 14.44 -12.41 -5.66
C ALA A 196 13.65 -11.08 -5.70
N PRO A 197 12.46 -11.00 -5.07
CA PRO A 197 11.68 -9.78 -5.05
C PRO A 197 12.47 -8.61 -4.43
N VAL A 198 12.25 -7.41 -4.95
CA VAL A 198 12.96 -6.19 -4.51
C VAL A 198 11.97 -5.25 -3.83
N ARG A 199 12.44 -4.55 -2.79
CA ARG A 199 11.67 -3.50 -2.11
C ARG A 199 12.26 -2.13 -2.38
N VAL A 200 11.39 -1.16 -2.62
CA VAL A 200 11.67 0.27 -2.73
C VAL A 200 10.97 0.93 -1.55
N HIS A 201 11.75 1.54 -0.66
CA HIS A 201 11.28 2.00 0.65
C HIS A 201 12.04 3.26 1.07
N SER A 202 11.50 4.02 2.02
CA SER A 202 12.18 5.19 2.56
C SER A 202 13.46 4.85 3.33
N ALA A 203 14.35 5.82 3.43
CA ALA A 203 15.54 5.73 4.25
C ALA A 203 15.17 5.58 5.74
N LEU A 204 15.92 4.75 6.48
CA LEU A 204 15.69 4.56 7.91
C LEU A 204 16.24 5.73 8.73
N VAL A 205 15.58 6.88 8.65
CA VAL A 205 15.93 8.12 9.36
C VAL A 205 14.65 8.85 9.79
N PRO A 206 14.69 9.63 10.87
CA PRO A 206 13.62 10.59 11.15
C PRO A 206 13.50 11.59 9.99
N GLN A 207 12.27 11.88 9.56
CA GLN A 207 12.08 12.67 8.35
C GLN A 207 12.75 14.06 8.43
N PRO A 208 13.71 14.38 7.53
CA PRO A 208 14.39 15.66 7.54
C PRO A 208 13.46 16.81 7.14
N TYR A 209 13.61 17.97 7.79
CA TYR A 209 12.91 19.20 7.38
C TYR A 209 13.51 19.83 6.11
N ASN A 210 14.82 19.67 5.89
CA ASN A 210 15.48 20.25 4.73
C ASN A 210 14.96 19.60 3.43
N HIS A 211 14.48 20.42 2.48
CA HIS A 211 13.86 19.95 1.24
C HIS A 211 14.69 18.91 0.46
N THR A 212 15.99 19.16 0.30
CA THR A 212 16.88 18.24 -0.43
C THR A 212 17.03 16.91 0.30
N LEU A 213 17.13 16.94 1.63
CA LEU A 213 17.24 15.72 2.45
C LEU A 213 15.91 14.97 2.54
N GLU A 214 14.78 15.68 2.62
CA GLU A 214 13.44 15.09 2.60
C GLU A 214 13.21 14.32 1.28
N LYS A 215 13.52 14.96 0.15
CA LYS A 215 13.43 14.33 -1.16
C LYS A 215 14.38 13.13 -1.32
N ALA A 216 15.55 13.17 -0.68
CA ALA A 216 16.49 12.05 -0.72
C ALA A 216 16.08 10.89 0.21
N ALA A 217 15.22 11.14 1.21
CA ALA A 217 14.76 10.13 2.15
C ALA A 217 13.55 9.33 1.64
N ILE A 218 12.71 9.93 0.79
CA ILE A 218 11.50 9.31 0.24
C ILE A 218 11.78 8.80 -1.18
N PRO A 219 11.37 7.57 -1.54
CA PRO A 219 11.51 7.07 -2.90
C PRO A 219 10.64 7.81 -3.90
N ASP A 220 10.95 7.62 -5.18
CA ASP A 220 10.07 8.01 -6.27
C ASP A 220 9.98 6.93 -7.37
N HIS A 221 9.34 7.29 -8.47
CA HIS A 221 9.16 6.42 -9.63
C HIS A 221 10.48 6.01 -10.30
N GLU A 222 11.52 6.84 -10.24
CA GLU A 222 12.84 6.49 -10.82
C GLU A 222 13.49 5.37 -10.00
N ASP A 223 13.31 5.36 -8.68
CA ASP A 223 13.80 4.26 -7.84
C ASP A 223 13.06 2.95 -8.12
N VAL A 224 11.77 3.00 -8.42
CA VAL A 224 11.00 1.84 -8.90
C VAL A 224 11.51 1.34 -10.26
N VAL A 225 11.79 2.23 -11.21
CA VAL A 225 12.37 1.87 -12.51
C VAL A 225 13.73 1.19 -12.32
N LYS A 226 14.64 1.76 -11.52
CA LYS A 226 15.95 1.17 -11.22
C LYS A 226 15.82 -0.22 -10.59
N ALA A 227 14.88 -0.38 -9.65
CA ALA A 227 14.63 -1.67 -9.01
C ALA A 227 14.17 -2.73 -10.02
N VAL A 228 13.28 -2.38 -10.94
CA VAL A 228 12.85 -3.28 -12.02
C VAL A 228 14.02 -3.62 -12.94
N LEU A 229 14.77 -2.63 -13.44
CA LEU A 229 15.89 -2.88 -14.34
C LEU A 229 16.95 -3.81 -13.73
N LYS A 230 17.18 -3.70 -12.41
CA LYS A 230 18.05 -4.62 -11.67
C LYS A 230 17.55 -6.08 -11.73
N LEU A 231 16.24 -6.32 -11.64
CA LEU A 231 15.65 -7.67 -11.78
C LEU A 231 15.85 -8.27 -13.17
N PHE A 232 15.98 -7.44 -14.20
CA PHE A 232 16.25 -7.85 -15.58
C PHE A 232 17.75 -7.88 -15.94
N GLY A 233 18.65 -7.62 -14.97
CA GLY A 233 20.09 -7.56 -15.23
C GLY A 233 20.52 -6.39 -16.12
N LYS A 234 19.72 -5.31 -16.18
CA LYS A 234 19.94 -4.12 -17.01
C LYS A 234 20.49 -2.91 -16.22
N ALA A 235 21.18 -3.17 -15.10
CA ALA A 235 21.74 -2.16 -14.21
C ALA A 235 23.19 -1.80 -14.55
#